data_AF-A0A969YB69-F1
#
_entry.id   AF-A0A969YB69-F1
#
_cell.length_a   1.000
_cell.length_b   1.000
_cell.length_c   1.000
_cell.angle_alpha   90.00
_cell.angle_beta   90.00
_cell.angle_gamma   90.00
#
_symmetry.space_group_name_H-M   'P 1'
#
loop_
_entity.id
_entity.type
_entity.pdbx_description
1 polymer ?
#
loop_
_entity_poly.entity_id
_entity_poly.type
_entity_poly.pdbx_seq_one_letter_code
_entity_poly.pdbx_strand_id
1 'polypeptide(L)'
;MNLIYTEHVLQRMAKRQLRKEWIERAVSHPSRIESDKVDATLEHRLAPVPELANRVLRVIVSKDEPKRVITAHLDRKLKDRI
;
A
#
# COMPACT_ATOMS: atom_id res chain seq x y z
N MET A 1 9.39 7.89 8.94
CA MET A 1 9.75 7.45 7.57
C MET A 1 9.28 8.53 6.60
N ASN A 2 10.08 8.94 5.62
CA ASN A 2 9.67 10.02 4.70
C ASN A 2 8.99 9.42 3.46
N LEU A 3 7.65 9.49 3.41
CA LEU A 3 6.85 8.99 2.28
C LEU A 3 6.27 10.17 1.50
N ILE A 4 6.47 10.17 0.19
CA ILE A 4 5.87 11.15 -0.70
C ILE A 4 4.56 10.58 -1.24
N TYR A 5 3.44 11.21 -0.90
CA TYR A 5 2.13 10.79 -1.41
C TYR A 5 1.83 11.52 -2.71
N THR A 6 1.62 10.77 -3.79
CA THR A 6 1.15 11.35 -5.05
C THR A 6 -0.33 11.74 -4.95
N GLU A 7 -0.79 12.67 -5.80
CA GLU A 7 -2.21 13.06 -5.85
C GLU A 7 -3.14 11.85 -6.08
N HIS A 8 -2.68 10.86 -6.84
CA HIS A 8 -3.45 9.65 -7.10
C HIS A 8 -3.75 8.87 -5.81
N VAL A 9 -2.75 8.63 -4.96
CA VAL A 9 -2.98 7.94 -3.70
C VAL A 9 -3.83 8.78 -2.75
N LEU A 10 -3.61 10.10 -2.68
CA LEU A 10 -4.41 10.99 -1.82
C LEU A 10 -5.90 10.95 -2.18
N GLN A 11 -6.21 10.99 -3.48
CA GLN A 11 -7.58 10.84 -3.99
C GLN A 11 -8.18 9.47 -3.62
N ARG A 12 -7.42 8.38 -3.74
CA ARG A 12 -7.87 7.03 -3.35
C ARG A 12 -8.10 6.92 -1.85
N MET A 13 -7.21 7.51 -1.06
CA MET A 13 -7.30 7.54 0.40
C MET A 13 -8.55 8.29 0.83
N ALA A 14 -8.81 9.47 0.28
CA ALA A 14 -10.01 10.24 0.57
C ALA A 14 -11.29 9.45 0.20
N LYS A 15 -11.36 8.87 -1.01
CA LYS A 15 -12.53 8.11 -1.49
C LYS A 15 -12.81 6.84 -0.68
N ARG A 16 -11.81 6.24 -0.08
CA ARG A 16 -11.92 4.97 0.67
C ARG A 16 -11.70 5.12 2.17
N GLN A 17 -11.56 6.35 2.65
CA GLN A 17 -11.26 6.69 4.04
C GLN A 17 -10.04 5.92 4.58
N LEU A 18 -9.00 5.77 3.74
CA LEU A 18 -7.75 5.15 4.15
C LEU A 18 -6.94 6.13 4.99
N ARG A 19 -6.43 5.66 6.13
CA ARG A 19 -5.55 6.44 7.00
C ARG A 19 -4.11 6.37 6.54
N LYS A 20 -3.37 7.47 6.70
CA LYS A 20 -1.91 7.54 6.43
C LYS A 20 -1.15 6.51 7.25
N GLU A 21 -1.53 6.34 8.51
CA GLU A 21 -0.96 5.36 9.44
C GLU A 21 -0.96 3.93 8.88
N TRP A 22 -2.02 3.53 8.17
CA TRP A 22 -2.09 2.21 7.52
C TRP A 22 -1.11 2.09 6.36
N ILE A 23 -0.94 3.16 5.58
CA ILE A 23 0.04 3.19 4.48
C ILE A 23 1.45 3.11 5.06
N GLU A 24 1.75 3.93 6.06
CA GLU A 24 3.07 3.98 6.70
C GLU A 24 3.43 2.63 7.32
N ARG A 25 2.48 2.00 8.01
CA ARG A 25 2.63 0.65 8.57
C ARG A 25 2.87 -0.38 7.47
N ALA A 26 2.08 -0.35 6.39
CA ALA A 26 2.24 -1.29 5.28
C ALA A 26 3.58 -1.13 4.55
N VAL A 27 4.10 0.10 4.47
CA VAL A 27 5.41 0.35 3.85
C VAL A 27 6.55 0.00 4.81
N SER A 28 6.40 0.24 6.11
CA SER A 28 7.44 0.01 7.11
C SER A 28 7.55 -1.47 7.51
N HIS A 29 6.41 -2.13 7.68
CA HIS A 29 6.28 -3.54 8.05
C HIS A 29 5.36 -4.28 7.06
N PRO A 30 5.78 -4.43 5.79
CA PRO A 30 5.05 -5.25 4.84
C PRO A 30 5.12 -6.72 5.26
N SER A 31 3.99 -7.42 5.25
CA SER A 31 3.96 -8.88 5.38
C SER A 31 4.44 -9.57 4.10
N ARG A 32 4.26 -8.91 2.94
CA ARG A 32 4.72 -9.42 1.65
C ARG A 32 5.15 -8.25 0.77
N ILE A 33 6.30 -8.41 0.12
CA ILE A 33 6.81 -7.48 -0.89
C ILE A 33 6.82 -8.21 -2.22
N GLU A 34 6.17 -7.63 -3.23
CA GLU A 34 6.18 -8.14 -4.59
C GLU A 34 6.71 -7.06 -5.52
N SER A 35 7.59 -7.42 -6.46
CA SER A 35 7.96 -6.51 -7.55
C SER A 35 6.78 -6.35 -8.50
N ASP A 36 6.55 -5.15 -9.00
CA ASP A 36 5.57 -4.96 -10.07
C ASP A 36 6.06 -5.68 -11.35
N LYS A 37 5.14 -6.36 -12.05
CA LYS A 37 5.45 -7.15 -13.25
C LYS A 37 5.56 -6.30 -14.52
N VAL A 38 4.98 -5.11 -14.49
CA VAL A 38 4.96 -4.14 -15.59
C VAL A 38 6.12 -3.17 -15.43
N ASP A 39 6.31 -2.65 -14.20
CA ASP A 39 7.32 -1.63 -13.90
C ASP A 39 8.31 -2.14 -12.84
N ALA A 40 9.51 -2.58 -13.26
CA ALA A 40 10.54 -3.08 -12.34
C ALA A 40 11.03 -2.04 -11.30
N THR A 41 10.69 -0.77 -11.50
CA THR A 41 10.97 0.36 -10.59
C THR A 41 9.92 0.52 -9.48
N LEU A 42 8.83 -0.25 -9.51
CA LEU A 42 7.76 -0.23 -8.53
C LEU A 42 7.73 -1.52 -7.71
N GLU A 43 7.35 -1.37 -6.45
CA GLU A 43 7.16 -2.45 -5.49
C GLU A 43 5.78 -2.38 -4.87
N HIS A 44 5.17 -3.54 -4.72
CA HIS A 44 3.90 -3.73 -4.04
C HIS A 44 4.19 -4.23 -2.64
N ARG A 45 3.84 -3.41 -1.65
CA ARG A 45 3.93 -3.73 -0.24
C ARG A 45 2.54 -4.09 0.26
N LEU A 46 2.38 -5.34 0.67
CA LEU A 46 1.14 -5.86 1.19
C LEU A 46 1.26 -6.05 2.70
N ALA A 47 0.31 -5.51 3.44
CA ALA A 47 0.21 -5.74 4.88
C ALA A 47 -1.26 -5.91 5.29
N PRO A 48 -1.57 -6.84 6.22
CA PRO A 48 -2.87 -6.93 6.83
C PRO A 48 -3.12 -5.71 7.71
N VAL A 49 -4.32 -5.15 7.61
CA VAL A 49 -4.79 -4.06 8.46
C VAL A 49 -5.89 -4.61 9.36
N PRO A 50 -5.59 -4.86 10.65
CA PRO A 50 -6.58 -5.43 11.57
C PRO A 50 -7.82 -4.56 11.71
N GLU A 51 -7.66 -3.23 11.67
CA GLU A 51 -8.76 -2.25 11.72
C GLU A 51 -9.74 -2.34 10.53
N LEU A 52 -9.35 -3.01 9.46
CA LEU A 52 -10.18 -3.23 8.28
C LEU A 52 -10.64 -4.68 8.17
N ALA A 53 -10.92 -5.33 9.30
CA ALA A 53 -11.29 -6.75 9.39
C ALA A 53 -10.20 -7.65 8.79
N ASN A 54 -8.93 -7.42 9.18
CA ASN A 54 -7.75 -8.12 8.68
C ASN A 54 -7.59 -8.10 7.15
N ARG A 55 -8.16 -7.10 6.47
CA ARG A 55 -7.99 -6.97 5.02
C ARG A 55 -6.57 -6.57 4.68
N VAL A 56 -6.07 -7.15 3.60
CA VAL A 56 -4.73 -6.83 3.10
C VAL A 56 -4.78 -5.53 2.32
N LEU A 57 -4.00 -4.56 2.78
CA LEU A 57 -3.75 -3.31 2.10
C LEU A 57 -2.55 -3.47 1.17
N ARG A 58 -2.77 -3.28 -0.12
CA ARG A 58 -1.72 -3.24 -1.14
C ARG A 58 -1.33 -1.78 -1.37
N VAL A 59 -0.08 -1.46 -1.07
CA VAL A 59 0.52 -0.14 -1.28
C VAL A 59 1.60 -0.27 -2.35
N ILE A 60 1.47 0.49 -3.43
CA ILE A 60 2.46 0.54 -4.50
C ILE A 60 3.37 1.73 -4.25
N VAL A 61 4.66 1.44 -4.11
CA VAL A 61 5.70 2.43 -3.89
C VAL A 61 6.79 2.33 -4.94
N SER A 62 7.45 3.44 -5.25
CA SER A 62 8.70 3.39 -6.01
C SER A 62 9.83 2.76 -5.19
N LYS A 63 10.74 2.05 -5.86
CA LYS A 63 11.99 1.52 -5.26
C LYS A 63 12.97 2.62 -4.84
N ASP A 64 12.90 3.74 -5.54
CA ASP A 64 13.74 4.92 -5.34
C ASP A 64 13.50 5.58 -3.98
N GLU A 65 14.56 6.17 -3.40
CA GLU A 65 14.45 6.95 -2.16
C GLU A 65 14.51 8.46 -2.45
N PRO A 66 13.55 9.25 -1.94
CA PRO A 66 12.47 8.88 -1.02
C PRO A 66 11.34 8.09 -1.68
N LYS A 67 10.79 7.12 -0.94
CA LYS A 67 9.71 6.23 -1.43
C LYS A 67 8.45 7.03 -1.75
N ARG A 68 8.09 7.06 -3.04
CA ARG A 68 6.87 7.66 -3.54
C ARG A 68 5.73 6.66 -3.50
N VAL A 69 4.67 6.96 -2.76
CA VAL A 69 3.43 6.18 -2.74
C VAL A 69 2.58 6.57 -3.94
N ILE A 70 2.52 5.66 -4.91
CA ILE A 70 1.82 5.86 -6.18
C ILE A 70 0.33 5.58 -6.00
N THR A 71 0.01 4.46 -5.34
CA THR A 71 -1.39 4.10 -5.08
C THR A 71 -1.51 3.17 -3.88
N ALA A 72 -2.68 3.18 -3.23
CA ALA A 72 -3.02 2.30 -2.13
C ALA A 72 -4.46 1.83 -2.26
N HIS A 73 -4.68 0.53 -2.13
CA HIS A 73 -6.02 -0.05 -2.16
C HIS A 73 -6.07 -1.37 -1.40
N LEU A 74 -7.25 -1.68 -0.86
CA LEU A 74 -7.48 -2.99 -0.25
C LEU A 74 -7.56 -4.05 -1.34
N ASP A 75 -6.76 -5.10 -1.18
CA ASP A 75 -6.80 -6.27 -2.02
C ASP A 75 -8.12 -7.00 -1.72
N ARG A 76 -8.98 -7.08 -2.74
CA ARG A 76 -10.32 -7.67 -2.62
C ARG A 76 -10.31 -9.18 -2.83
N LYS A 77 -9.21 -9.77 -3.29
CA LYS A 77 -9.11 -11.20 -3.59
C LYS A 77 -8.69 -12.04 -2.37
N LEU A 78 -8.10 -11.44 -1.34
CA LEU A 78 -7.71 -12.10 -0.09
C LEU A 78 -8.84 -12.12 0.96
N LYS A 79 -10.10 -12.28 0.54
CA LYS A 79 -11.24 -12.34 1.48
C LYS A 79 -11.46 -13.75 2.05
N ASP A 80 -10.74 -14.76 1.57
CA ASP A 80 -11.12 -16.16 1.77
C ASP A 80 -9.99 -17.10 2.25
N ARG A 81 -8.75 -16.61 2.42
CA ARG A 81 -7.63 -17.46 2.83
C ARG A 81 -6.61 -16.70 3.67
N ILE A 82 -6.92 -16.47 4.95
CA ILE A 82 -5.92 -16.29 6.00
C ILE A 82 -6.47 -16.92 7.27
#